data_AF-A0A972TTR7-F1
#
_entry.id   AF-A0A972TTR7-F1
#
_cell.length_a   1.000
_cell.length_b   1.000
_cell.length_c   1.000
_cell.angle_alpha   90.00
_cell.angle_beta   90.00
_cell.angle_gamma   90.00
#
_symmetry.space_group_name_H-M   'P 1'
#
loop_
_entity.id
_entity.type
_entity.pdbx_description
1 polymer ?
#
loop_
_entity_poly.entity_id
_entity_poly.type
_entity_poly.pdbx_seq_one_letter_code
_entity_poly.pdbx_strand_id
1 'polypeptide(L)'
;MAVIIREKRIIGGKEYPDIKVYKSDKDKFVTREAREKAEKLDKYLHENMKEIENLIKKENIISLKGKPGVIKLWYEIGKRLSFVYNEKTIQPEDRKYVWRALYDHAGELVPGTPKIRANERWWSSHFFYCYQIGLFPWSFVKAAGNWTAWVEFLDSQRIRQDERIVKWLGWKAKKVRGGKQDWLRKLTKSVRHAFMNRDTTILTRDELHEELNKIFAETYANKEK
;
A
#
# COMPACT_ATOMS: atom_id res chain seq x y z
N MET A 1 18.56 7.86 -5.94
CA MET A 1 19.55 7.16 -5.08
C MET A 1 19.33 5.66 -5.19
N ALA A 2 20.31 4.81 -4.93
CA ALA A 2 20.04 3.37 -4.94
C ALA A 2 19.30 2.92 -3.68
N VAL A 3 18.43 1.92 -3.82
CA VAL A 3 17.75 1.23 -2.71
C VAL A 3 18.24 -0.22 -2.67
N ILE A 4 18.60 -0.69 -1.48
CA ILE A 4 19.00 -2.09 -1.28
C ILE A 4 17.73 -2.95 -1.16
N ILE A 5 17.67 -4.01 -1.96
CA ILE A 5 16.74 -5.12 -1.78
C ILE A 5 17.52 -6.43 -1.69
N ARG A 6 17.01 -7.41 -0.96
CA ARG A 6 17.61 -8.74 -0.82
C ARG A 6 16.90 -9.72 -1.77
N GLU A 7 17.68 -10.32 -2.67
CA GLU A 7 17.21 -11.30 -3.66
C GLU A 7 17.85 -12.67 -3.41
N LYS A 8 17.06 -13.74 -3.60
CA LYS A 8 17.58 -15.11 -3.69
C LYS A 8 18.23 -15.32 -5.07
N ARG A 9 19.50 -15.75 -5.11
CA ARG A 9 20.17 -16.12 -6.38
C ARG A 9 20.87 -17.46 -6.28
N ILE A 10 21.03 -18.12 -7.43
CA ILE A 10 21.82 -19.33 -7.57
C ILE A 10 23.18 -18.93 -8.16
N ILE A 11 24.26 -19.19 -7.43
CA ILE A 11 25.64 -18.93 -7.89
C ILE A 11 26.40 -20.24 -7.78
N GLY A 12 26.83 -20.79 -8.92
CA GLY A 12 27.54 -22.07 -8.96
C GLY A 12 26.73 -23.24 -8.38
N GLY A 13 25.42 -23.29 -8.62
CA GLY A 13 24.53 -24.35 -8.13
C GLY A 13 24.15 -24.25 -6.64
N LYS A 14 24.68 -23.27 -5.90
CA LYS A 14 24.29 -23.01 -4.50
C LYS A 14 23.32 -21.84 -4.42
N GLU A 15 22.30 -21.98 -3.58
CA GLU A 15 21.32 -20.93 -3.30
C GLU A 15 21.84 -19.96 -2.23
N TYR A 16 21.76 -18.67 -2.53
CA TYR A 16 22.08 -17.58 -1.61
C TYR A 16 20.82 -16.73 -1.43
N PRO A 17 20.13 -16.81 -0.28
CA PRO A 17 18.81 -16.19 -0.09
C PRO A 17 18.85 -14.66 0.11
N ASP A 18 19.98 -14.09 0.52
CA ASP A 18 20.07 -12.69 0.99
C ASP A 18 21.15 -11.86 0.28
N ILE A 19 21.23 -11.95 -1.05
CA ILE A 19 22.17 -11.11 -1.80
C ILE A 19 21.64 -9.68 -1.87
N LYS A 20 22.44 -8.71 -1.40
CA LYS A 20 22.16 -7.28 -1.56
C LYS A 20 22.20 -6.89 -3.04
N VAL A 21 21.09 -6.37 -3.53
CA VAL A 21 20.95 -5.84 -4.88
C VAL A 21 20.55 -4.37 -4.79
N TYR A 22 21.33 -3.51 -5.42
CA TYR A 22 21.11 -2.08 -5.47
C TYR A 22 20.23 -1.75 -6.69
N LYS A 23 19.03 -1.21 -6.45
CA LYS A 23 18.11 -0.80 -7.51
C LYS A 23 18.05 0.72 -7.61
N SER A 24 18.14 1.25 -8.82
CA SER A 24 17.99 2.68 -9.15
C SER A 24 17.48 2.77 -10.59
N ASP A 25 16.58 3.72 -10.87
CA ASP A 25 16.18 4.04 -12.25
C ASP A 25 17.21 4.93 -12.96
N LYS A 26 17.90 5.79 -12.21
CA LYS A 26 18.78 6.82 -12.76
C LYS A 26 20.16 6.27 -13.13
N ASP A 27 20.65 5.30 -12.38
CA ASP A 27 22.04 4.85 -12.46
C ASP A 27 22.12 3.36 -12.78
N LYS A 28 22.54 3.02 -13.99
CA LYS A 28 22.92 1.63 -14.35
C LYS A 28 24.11 1.13 -13.53
N PHE A 29 24.97 2.05 -13.09
CA PHE A 29 26.15 1.76 -12.28
C PHE A 29 26.06 2.51 -10.96
N VAL A 30 26.08 1.77 -9.85
CA VAL A 30 25.97 2.35 -8.52
C VAL A 30 27.33 2.89 -8.10
N THR A 31 27.46 4.22 -8.09
CA THR A 31 28.66 4.91 -7.59
C THR A 31 28.90 4.61 -6.12
N ARG A 32 30.13 4.85 -5.63
CA ARG A 32 30.45 4.68 -4.20
C ARG A 32 29.53 5.52 -3.31
N GLU A 33 29.30 6.78 -3.67
CA GLU A 33 28.38 7.67 -2.94
C GLU A 33 26.94 7.13 -2.94
N ALA A 34 26.48 6.59 -4.07
CA ALA A 34 25.15 5.97 -4.16
C ALA A 34 25.04 4.73 -3.27
N ARG A 35 26.11 3.92 -3.13
CA ARG A 35 26.15 2.79 -2.18
C ARG A 35 26.08 3.26 -0.73
N GLU A 36 26.86 4.27 -0.37
CA GLU A 36 26.84 4.83 0.99
C GLU A 36 25.47 5.39 1.35
N LYS A 37 24.79 6.08 0.42
CA LYS A 37 23.40 6.54 0.60
C LYS A 37 22.42 5.36 0.74
N ALA A 38 22.59 4.31 -0.07
CA ALA A 38 21.73 3.14 -0.03
C ALA A 38 21.86 2.36 1.28
N GLU A 39 23.07 2.22 1.83
CA GLU A 39 23.32 1.57 3.13
C GLU A 39 22.75 2.41 4.29
N LYS A 40 22.87 3.75 4.23
CA LYS A 40 22.21 4.65 5.20
C LYS A 40 20.69 4.50 5.15
N LEU A 41 20.12 4.43 3.94
CA LEU A 41 18.69 4.20 3.76
C LEU A 41 18.28 2.81 4.29
N ASP A 42 19.01 1.75 3.98
CA ASP A 42 18.71 0.39 4.47
C ASP A 42 18.70 0.34 6.01
N LYS A 43 19.67 1.00 6.66
CA LYS A 43 19.68 1.15 8.13
C LYS A 43 18.47 1.94 8.64
N TYR A 44 18.13 3.05 7.98
CA TYR A 44 16.95 3.84 8.34
C TYR A 44 15.64 3.02 8.21
N LEU A 45 15.50 2.23 7.15
CA LEU A 45 14.35 1.32 6.98
C LEU A 45 14.31 0.25 8.06
N HIS A 46 15.46 -0.33 8.40
CA HIS A 46 15.58 -1.32 9.47
C HIS A 46 15.11 -0.77 10.83
N GLU A 47 15.63 0.41 11.21
CA GLU A 47 15.31 1.05 12.49
C GLU A 47 13.81 1.36 12.60
N ASN A 48 13.21 1.97 11.56
CA ASN A 48 11.79 2.27 11.54
C ASN A 48 10.92 1.01 11.58
N MET A 49 11.25 -0.02 10.78
CA MET A 49 10.45 -1.25 10.77
C MET A 49 10.53 -2.00 12.10
N LYS A 50 11.71 -2.02 12.74
CA LYS A 50 11.89 -2.61 14.07
C LYS A 50 11.11 -1.85 15.14
N GLU A 51 11.07 -0.52 15.08
CA GLU A 51 10.25 0.29 15.98
C GLU A 51 8.76 -0.03 15.80
N ILE A 52 8.27 -0.10 14.57
CA ILE A 52 6.89 -0.48 14.26
C ILE A 52 6.58 -1.87 14.85
N GLU A 53 7.46 -2.84 14.63
CA GLU A 53 7.28 -4.20 15.16
C GLU A 53 7.17 -4.21 16.68
N ASN A 54 8.06 -3.50 17.37
CA ASN A 54 8.04 -3.39 18.83
C ASN A 54 6.75 -2.75 19.36
N LEU A 55 6.26 -1.69 18.71
CA LEU A 55 5.00 -1.03 19.09
C LEU A 55 3.81 -1.97 18.89
N ILE A 56 3.74 -2.66 17.75
CA ILE A 56 2.67 -3.62 17.44
C ILE A 56 2.66 -4.80 18.43
N LYS A 57 3.84 -5.27 18.84
CA LYS A 57 4.00 -6.31 19.89
C LYS A 57 3.52 -5.80 21.25
N LYS A 58 3.94 -4.59 21.65
CA LYS A 58 3.54 -3.95 22.91
C LYS A 58 2.01 -3.76 23.01
N GLU A 59 1.36 -3.42 21.91
CA GLU A 59 -0.10 -3.26 21.83
C GLU A 59 -0.85 -4.61 21.69
N ASN A 60 -0.13 -5.75 21.64
CA ASN A 60 -0.65 -7.10 21.43
C ASN A 60 -1.48 -7.26 20.14
N ILE A 61 -1.26 -6.41 19.14
CA ILE A 61 -2.01 -6.40 17.87
C ILE A 61 -1.48 -7.48 16.92
N ILE A 62 -0.21 -7.87 17.07
CA ILE A 62 0.41 -8.93 16.27
C ILE A 62 -0.38 -10.25 16.31
N SER A 63 -1.06 -10.52 17.42
CA SER A 63 -1.87 -11.71 17.66
C SER A 63 -3.08 -11.85 16.71
N LEU A 64 -3.45 -10.77 16.01
CA LEU A 64 -4.52 -10.74 15.00
C LEU A 64 -4.08 -11.29 13.64
N LYS A 65 -2.77 -11.53 13.44
CA LYS A 65 -2.25 -12.08 12.19
C LYS A 65 -2.89 -13.45 11.91
N GLY A 66 -3.46 -13.59 10.71
CA GLY A 66 -4.18 -14.80 10.29
C GLY A 66 -5.58 -14.99 10.91
N LYS A 67 -6.08 -14.03 11.72
CA LYS A 67 -7.38 -14.12 12.39
C LYS A 67 -8.40 -13.12 11.85
N PRO A 68 -9.71 -13.32 12.09
CA PRO A 68 -10.71 -12.27 11.91
C PRO A 68 -10.29 -11.00 12.66
N GLY A 69 -10.40 -9.85 12.00
CA GLY A 69 -9.94 -8.57 12.56
C GLY A 69 -8.49 -8.18 12.20
N VAL A 70 -7.77 -8.99 11.41
CA VAL A 70 -6.42 -8.66 10.90
C VAL A 70 -6.32 -7.29 10.21
N ILE A 71 -7.44 -6.74 9.72
CA ILE A 71 -7.51 -5.38 9.20
C ILE A 71 -7.00 -4.32 10.20
N LYS A 72 -7.20 -4.52 11.51
CA LYS A 72 -6.68 -3.62 12.55
C LYS A 72 -5.14 -3.64 12.58
N LEU A 73 -4.54 -4.83 12.47
CA LEU A 73 -3.08 -4.98 12.39
C LEU A 73 -2.52 -4.23 11.18
N TRP A 74 -3.09 -4.46 10.00
CA TRP A 74 -2.63 -3.82 8.77
C TRP A 74 -2.86 -2.31 8.74
N TYR A 75 -3.95 -1.85 9.36
CA TYR A 75 -4.22 -0.42 9.54
C TYR A 75 -3.18 0.27 10.45
N GLU A 76 -2.88 -0.32 11.60
CA GLU A 76 -1.92 0.26 12.55
C GLU A 76 -0.49 0.25 12.02
N ILE A 77 -0.09 -0.78 11.27
CA ILE A 77 1.17 -0.77 10.52
C ILE A 77 1.15 0.36 9.50
N GLY A 78 0.08 0.46 8.71
CA GLY A 78 -0.10 1.48 7.68
C GLY A 78 0.10 2.91 8.14
N LYS A 79 -0.50 3.28 9.28
CA LYS A 79 -0.36 4.61 9.90
C LYS A 79 1.10 4.97 10.19
N ARG A 80 1.91 3.98 10.53
CA ARG A 80 3.32 4.18 10.93
C ARG A 80 4.26 4.16 9.72
N LEU A 81 3.80 3.77 8.53
CA LEU A 81 4.60 3.79 7.29
C LEU A 81 4.71 5.17 6.62
N SER A 82 4.21 6.23 7.25
CA SER A 82 4.28 7.60 6.71
C SER A 82 5.72 8.08 6.51
N PHE A 83 6.70 7.53 7.23
CA PHE A 83 8.12 7.85 7.07
C PHE A 83 8.66 7.58 5.66
N VAL A 84 8.00 6.70 4.87
CA VAL A 84 8.38 6.40 3.48
C VAL A 84 8.26 7.63 2.56
N TYR A 85 7.43 8.60 2.94
CA TYR A 85 7.24 9.86 2.21
C TYR A 85 8.10 11.01 2.76
N ASN A 86 9.06 10.74 3.65
CA ASN A 86 10.02 11.75 4.09
C ASN A 86 11.03 12.06 2.98
N GLU A 87 10.79 13.14 2.23
CA GLU A 87 11.60 13.54 1.05
C GLU A 87 13.04 13.91 1.39
N LYS A 88 13.34 14.23 2.65
CA LYS A 88 14.71 14.47 3.12
C LYS A 88 15.54 13.18 3.11
N THR A 89 14.88 12.03 3.25
CA THR A 89 15.54 10.72 3.36
C THR A 89 15.29 9.86 2.13
N ILE A 90 14.13 9.97 1.49
CA ILE A 90 13.69 9.12 0.37
C ILE A 90 13.25 9.98 -0.81
N GLN A 91 14.00 9.90 -1.90
CA GLN A 91 13.66 10.57 -3.16
C GLN A 91 12.37 9.98 -3.75
N PRO A 92 11.47 10.80 -4.31
CA PRO A 92 10.19 10.33 -4.85
C PRO A 92 10.32 9.20 -5.87
N GLU A 93 11.31 9.29 -6.77
CA GLU A 93 11.54 8.31 -7.83
C GLU A 93 11.90 6.91 -7.29
N ASP A 94 12.57 6.84 -6.13
CA ASP A 94 13.07 5.59 -5.57
C ASP A 94 12.07 4.89 -4.63
N ARG A 95 10.97 5.58 -4.26
CA ARG A 95 9.93 5.06 -3.35
C ARG A 95 9.39 3.71 -3.81
N LYS A 96 9.32 3.49 -5.12
CA LYS A 96 8.87 2.22 -5.69
C LYS A 96 9.70 1.02 -5.20
N TYR A 97 11.00 1.20 -5.00
CA TYR A 97 11.88 0.15 -4.48
C TYR A 97 11.80 0.04 -2.96
N VAL A 98 11.55 1.16 -2.26
CA VAL A 98 11.38 1.16 -0.80
C VAL A 98 10.25 0.23 -0.38
N TRP A 99 9.10 0.24 -1.06
CA TRP A 99 7.99 -0.66 -0.74
C TRP A 99 8.35 -2.14 -0.77
N ARG A 100 9.34 -2.52 -1.59
CA ARG A 100 9.89 -3.88 -1.61
C ARG A 100 10.93 -4.10 -0.51
N ALA A 101 11.80 -3.12 -0.28
CA ALA A 101 12.83 -3.18 0.76
C ALA A 101 12.23 -3.35 2.17
N LEU A 102 11.02 -2.82 2.42
CA LEU A 102 10.33 -3.02 3.72
C LEU A 102 10.15 -4.49 4.10
N TYR A 103 9.99 -5.39 3.13
CA TYR A 103 9.85 -6.83 3.41
C TYR A 103 11.12 -7.45 4.01
N ASP A 104 12.29 -6.92 3.65
CA ASP A 104 13.58 -7.40 4.14
C ASP A 104 13.80 -7.06 5.62
N HIS A 105 13.06 -6.07 6.12
CA HIS A 105 13.17 -5.55 7.49
C HIS A 105 11.93 -5.83 8.33
N ALA A 106 10.93 -6.53 7.79
CA ALA A 106 9.62 -6.63 8.41
C ALA A 106 9.53 -7.63 9.57
N GLY A 107 10.52 -8.51 9.77
CA GLY A 107 10.53 -9.45 10.90
C GLY A 107 9.22 -10.26 10.98
N GLU A 108 8.56 -10.23 12.16
CA GLU A 108 7.26 -10.90 12.33
C GLU A 108 6.09 -10.21 11.61
N LEU A 109 6.26 -8.97 11.15
CA LEU A 109 5.25 -8.22 10.40
C LEU A 109 5.12 -8.66 8.95
N VAL A 110 6.00 -9.54 8.46
CA VAL A 110 5.94 -10.08 7.09
C VAL A 110 4.55 -10.71 6.87
N PRO A 111 3.74 -10.24 5.90
CA PRO A 111 2.35 -10.68 5.72
C PRO A 111 2.23 -12.11 5.15
N GLY A 112 3.35 -12.73 4.79
CA GLY A 112 3.49 -14.03 4.15
C GLY A 112 4.71 -14.01 3.23
N THR A 113 5.01 -15.13 2.56
CA THR A 113 6.06 -15.15 1.52
C THR A 113 5.79 -14.03 0.51
N PRO A 114 6.77 -13.17 0.18
CA PRO A 114 6.57 -12.14 -0.83
C PRO A 114 6.09 -12.82 -2.11
N LYS A 115 4.82 -12.60 -2.49
CA LYS A 115 4.35 -13.06 -3.80
C LYS A 115 5.27 -12.40 -4.83
N ILE A 116 5.66 -13.14 -5.86
CA ILE A 116 6.48 -12.66 -6.99
C ILE A 116 6.06 -11.25 -7.46
N ARG A 117 4.76 -10.95 -7.39
CA ARG A 117 4.16 -9.63 -7.69
C ARG A 117 4.75 -8.43 -6.92
N ALA A 118 5.12 -8.57 -5.65
CA ALA A 118 5.71 -7.47 -4.87
C ALA A 118 7.14 -7.13 -5.32
N ASN A 119 7.83 -8.06 -5.98
CA ASN A 119 9.16 -7.84 -6.57
C ASN A 119 9.06 -7.07 -7.89
N GLU A 120 7.97 -7.23 -8.63
CA GLU A 120 7.79 -6.67 -9.97
C GLU A 120 6.97 -5.37 -9.99
N ARG A 121 6.02 -5.21 -9.06
CA ARG A 121 5.01 -4.14 -9.09
C ARG A 121 4.85 -3.54 -7.70
N TRP A 122 5.54 -2.43 -7.45
CA TRP A 122 5.54 -1.73 -6.17
C TRP A 122 4.14 -1.34 -5.68
N TRP A 123 3.26 -0.96 -6.60
CA TRP A 123 1.88 -0.56 -6.29
C TRP A 123 1.00 -1.73 -5.82
N SER A 124 1.48 -2.98 -5.95
CA SER A 124 0.82 -4.18 -5.42
C SER A 124 1.43 -4.68 -4.11
N SER A 125 2.35 -3.90 -3.54
CA SER A 125 2.95 -4.19 -2.23
C SER A 125 1.89 -4.19 -1.14
N HIS A 126 1.95 -5.20 -0.28
CA HIS A 126 1.08 -5.27 0.89
C HIS A 126 1.29 -4.06 1.82
N PHE A 127 2.56 -3.65 2.03
CA PHE A 127 2.87 -2.47 2.84
C PHE A 127 2.37 -1.18 2.19
N PHE A 128 2.35 -1.10 0.86
CA PHE A 128 1.72 0.03 0.19
C PHE A 128 0.21 0.08 0.44
N TYR A 129 -0.47 -1.08 0.40
CA TYR A 129 -1.89 -1.15 0.78
C TYR A 129 -2.12 -0.78 2.25
N CYS A 130 -1.28 -1.28 3.16
CA CYS A 130 -1.31 -0.86 4.57
C CYS A 130 -1.22 0.65 4.68
N TYR A 131 -0.20 1.26 4.06
CA TYR A 131 -0.02 2.71 4.06
C TYR A 131 -1.27 3.44 3.55
N GLN A 132 -1.81 3.04 2.38
CA GLN A 132 -3.00 3.65 1.80
C GLN A 132 -4.18 3.63 2.78
N ILE A 133 -4.47 2.49 3.43
CA ILE A 133 -5.57 2.42 4.40
C ILE A 133 -5.28 3.19 5.70
N GLY A 134 -4.00 3.32 6.08
CA GLY A 134 -3.57 4.06 7.26
C GLY A 134 -3.86 5.57 7.17
N LEU A 135 -4.10 6.09 5.96
CA LEU A 135 -4.46 7.49 5.73
C LEU A 135 -5.93 7.80 6.08
N PHE A 136 -6.76 6.78 6.27
CA PHE A 136 -8.19 6.94 6.54
C PHE A 136 -8.49 6.92 8.04
N PRO A 137 -9.60 7.54 8.49
CA PRO A 137 -10.09 7.35 9.85
C PRO A 137 -10.39 5.87 10.13
N TRP A 138 -10.02 5.38 11.32
CA TRP A 138 -10.22 3.97 11.68
C TRP A 138 -11.68 3.53 11.56
N SER A 139 -12.63 4.36 11.98
CA SER A 139 -14.06 4.06 11.89
C SER A 139 -14.51 3.78 10.45
N PHE A 140 -13.93 4.49 9.47
CA PHE A 140 -14.20 4.30 8.05
C PHE A 140 -13.60 2.99 7.54
N VAL A 141 -12.34 2.70 7.90
CA VAL A 141 -11.65 1.45 7.55
C VAL A 141 -12.36 0.23 8.11
N LYS A 142 -12.75 0.29 9.39
CA LYS A 142 -13.49 -0.76 10.09
C LYS A 142 -14.85 -1.03 9.44
N ALA A 143 -15.56 0.02 9.00
CA ALA A 143 -16.87 -0.14 8.37
C ALA A 143 -16.83 -0.91 7.04
N ALA A 144 -15.68 -0.93 6.34
CA ALA A 144 -15.52 -1.67 5.10
C ALA A 144 -15.60 -3.20 5.27
N GLY A 145 -15.56 -3.68 6.52
CA GLY A 145 -15.67 -5.09 6.86
C GLY A 145 -14.29 -5.71 7.10
N ASN A 146 -13.71 -6.30 6.06
CA ASN A 146 -12.49 -7.11 6.18
C ASN A 146 -11.35 -6.61 5.29
N TRP A 147 -10.15 -7.15 5.53
CA TRP A 147 -8.95 -6.82 4.75
C TRP A 147 -9.11 -7.14 3.26
N THR A 148 -9.79 -8.24 2.92
CA THR A 148 -10.00 -8.66 1.53
C THR A 148 -10.76 -7.61 0.71
N ALA A 149 -11.78 -6.96 1.30
CA ALA A 149 -12.51 -5.88 0.64
C ALA A 149 -11.59 -4.69 0.27
N TRP A 150 -10.64 -4.35 1.13
CA TRP A 150 -9.65 -3.30 0.84
C TRP A 150 -8.67 -3.71 -0.25
N VAL A 151 -8.17 -4.95 -0.20
CA VAL A 151 -7.30 -5.49 -1.27
C VAL A 151 -8.03 -5.51 -2.61
N GLU A 152 -9.29 -5.94 -2.65
CA GLU A 152 -10.12 -5.94 -3.87
C GLU A 152 -10.29 -4.52 -4.44
N PHE A 153 -10.52 -3.53 -3.58
CA PHE A 153 -10.62 -2.12 -3.98
C PHE A 153 -9.28 -1.60 -4.54
N LEU A 154 -8.19 -1.77 -3.81
CA LEU A 154 -6.87 -1.23 -4.17
C LEU A 154 -6.23 -1.93 -5.37
N ASP A 155 -6.49 -3.23 -5.57
CA ASP A 155 -5.96 -4.00 -6.71
C ASP A 155 -6.84 -3.87 -7.97
N SER A 156 -8.00 -3.22 -7.85
CA SER A 156 -8.87 -2.92 -8.98
C SER A 156 -8.13 -2.07 -10.03
N GLN A 157 -8.01 -2.58 -11.25
CA GLN A 157 -7.20 -1.97 -12.30
C GLN A 157 -7.43 -0.46 -12.48
N ARG A 158 -8.70 -0.02 -12.60
CA ARG A 158 -9.04 1.39 -12.79
C ARG A 158 -8.69 2.26 -11.58
N ILE A 159 -9.01 1.78 -10.38
CA ILE A 159 -8.68 2.47 -9.12
C ILE A 159 -7.16 2.59 -8.95
N ARG A 160 -6.44 1.54 -9.30
CA ARG A 160 -4.98 1.46 -9.20
C ARG A 160 -4.26 2.37 -10.19
N GLN A 161 -4.81 2.54 -11.40
CA GLN A 161 -4.22 3.38 -12.45
C GLN A 161 -4.46 4.88 -12.21
N ASP A 162 -5.43 5.23 -11.37
CA ASP A 162 -5.81 6.62 -11.12
C ASP A 162 -5.89 6.91 -9.61
N GLU A 163 -4.79 7.43 -9.05
CA GLU A 163 -4.68 7.77 -7.63
C GLU A 163 -5.73 8.78 -7.16
N ARG A 164 -6.33 9.56 -8.08
CA ARG A 164 -7.38 10.53 -7.75
C ARG A 164 -8.62 9.83 -7.19
N ILE A 165 -8.87 8.57 -7.56
CA ILE A 165 -10.00 7.78 -7.04
C ILE A 165 -9.81 7.45 -5.55
N VAL A 166 -8.60 7.07 -5.15
CA VAL A 166 -8.29 6.80 -3.73
C VAL A 166 -8.30 8.11 -2.92
N LYS A 167 -7.78 9.21 -3.49
CA LYS A 167 -7.83 10.55 -2.88
C LYS A 167 -9.28 11.02 -2.68
N TRP A 168 -10.14 10.83 -3.68
CA TRP A 168 -11.57 11.11 -3.58
C TRP A 168 -12.22 10.30 -2.46
N LEU A 169 -11.92 9.00 -2.34
CA LEU A 169 -12.45 8.17 -1.25
C LEU A 169 -12.01 8.73 0.12
N GLY A 170 -10.76 9.19 0.23
CA GLY A 170 -10.25 9.83 1.45
C GLY A 170 -11.00 11.11 1.82
N TRP A 171 -11.34 11.94 0.82
CA TRP A 171 -12.20 13.11 1.02
C TRP A 171 -13.62 12.71 1.43
N LYS A 172 -14.20 11.68 0.78
CA LYS A 172 -15.55 11.19 1.06
C LYS A 172 -15.65 10.60 2.46
N ALA A 173 -14.62 9.88 2.90
CA ALA A 173 -14.51 9.30 4.24
C ALA A 173 -14.61 10.34 5.37
N LYS A 174 -14.19 11.60 5.12
CA LYS A 174 -14.34 12.70 6.09
C LYS A 174 -15.78 13.19 6.21
N LYS A 175 -16.59 13.00 5.16
CA LYS A 175 -17.97 13.50 5.07
C LYS A 175 -19.03 12.45 5.43
N VAL A 176 -18.70 11.17 5.32
CA VAL A 176 -19.64 10.07 5.58
C VAL A 176 -19.22 9.29 6.82
N ARG A 177 -20.08 9.27 7.85
CA ARG A 177 -19.86 8.46 9.06
C ARG A 177 -20.52 7.08 8.88
N GLY A 178 -19.72 6.02 8.92
CA GLY A 178 -20.21 4.65 9.00
C GLY A 178 -20.81 4.14 7.70
N GLY A 179 -20.08 3.27 7.01
CA GLY A 179 -20.61 2.52 5.87
C GLY A 179 -21.40 1.29 6.33
N LYS A 180 -22.45 0.94 5.58
CA LYS A 180 -23.16 -0.35 5.73
C LYS A 180 -22.16 -1.50 5.53
N GLN A 181 -22.40 -2.67 6.12
CA GLN A 181 -21.55 -3.85 5.92
C GLN A 181 -21.36 -4.14 4.41
N ASP A 182 -20.12 -4.48 4.03
CA ASP A 182 -19.68 -4.68 2.63
C ASP A 182 -19.86 -3.47 1.70
N TRP A 183 -19.93 -2.23 2.23
CA TRP A 183 -20.07 -1.05 1.39
C TRP A 183 -18.94 -0.94 0.36
N LEU A 184 -17.70 -1.20 0.77
CA LEU A 184 -16.54 -1.01 -0.08
C LEU A 184 -16.56 -1.94 -1.29
N ARG A 185 -16.97 -3.21 -1.10
CA ARG A 185 -17.11 -4.17 -2.22
C ARG A 185 -18.14 -3.73 -3.25
N LYS A 186 -19.29 -3.21 -2.79
CA LYS A 186 -20.34 -2.68 -3.67
C LYS A 186 -19.83 -1.48 -4.45
N LEU A 187 -19.16 -0.54 -3.78
CA LEU A 187 -18.54 0.61 -4.43
C LEU A 187 -17.49 0.17 -5.45
N THR A 188 -16.60 -0.76 -5.10
CA THR A 188 -15.59 -1.33 -6.02
C THR A 188 -16.25 -1.85 -7.29
N LYS A 189 -17.34 -2.61 -7.17
CA LYS A 189 -18.06 -3.17 -8.31
C LYS A 189 -18.67 -2.07 -9.19
N SER A 190 -19.34 -1.08 -8.58
CA SER A 190 -19.95 0.04 -9.32
C SER A 190 -18.92 0.91 -10.03
N VAL A 191 -17.82 1.26 -9.37
CA VAL A 191 -16.71 2.03 -9.97
C VAL A 191 -16.07 1.24 -11.12
N ARG A 192 -15.81 -0.06 -10.93
CA ARG A 192 -15.29 -0.93 -12.01
C ARG A 192 -16.22 -0.97 -13.21
N HIS A 193 -17.51 -1.09 -12.99
CA HIS A 193 -18.50 -1.15 -14.06
C HIS A 193 -18.58 0.18 -14.83
N ALA A 194 -18.69 1.30 -14.11
CA ALA A 194 -18.78 2.63 -14.71
C ALA A 194 -17.54 2.99 -15.56
N PHE A 195 -16.35 2.57 -15.13
CA PHE A 195 -15.09 2.85 -15.83
C PHE A 195 -14.52 1.67 -16.60
N MET A 196 -15.30 0.62 -16.87
CA MET A 196 -14.79 -0.62 -17.48
C MET A 196 -14.05 -0.34 -18.80
N ASN A 197 -14.66 0.48 -19.66
CA ASN A 197 -14.14 0.82 -20.99
C ASN A 197 -13.76 2.29 -21.13
N ARG A 198 -13.60 3.01 -20.01
CA ARG A 198 -13.29 4.44 -20.02
C ARG A 198 -11.95 4.69 -19.38
N ASP A 199 -11.10 5.43 -20.09
CA ASP A 199 -9.90 5.99 -19.51
C ASP A 199 -10.28 7.19 -18.65
N THR A 200 -10.00 7.14 -17.35
CA THR A 200 -10.33 8.22 -16.42
C THR A 200 -9.37 9.40 -16.56
N THR A 201 -8.23 9.24 -17.23
CA THR A 201 -7.24 10.32 -17.44
C THR A 201 -7.76 11.43 -18.34
N ILE A 202 -8.74 11.15 -19.20
CA ILE A 202 -9.41 12.16 -20.04
C ILE A 202 -10.27 13.13 -19.22
N LEU A 203 -10.62 12.74 -17.99
CA LEU A 203 -11.42 13.58 -17.09
C LEU A 203 -10.51 14.49 -16.30
N THR A 204 -10.95 15.73 -16.15
CA THR A 204 -10.41 16.61 -15.11
C THR A 204 -10.69 16.01 -13.73
N ARG A 205 -9.98 16.50 -12.72
CA ARG A 205 -10.19 16.06 -11.33
C ARG A 205 -11.64 16.26 -10.88
N ASP A 206 -12.23 17.39 -11.24
CA ASP A 206 -13.53 17.79 -10.74
C ASP A 206 -14.64 16.97 -11.45
N GLU A 207 -14.53 16.75 -12.77
CA GLU A 207 -15.41 15.81 -13.50
C GLU A 207 -15.34 14.38 -12.94
N LEU A 208 -14.13 13.86 -12.69
CA LEU A 208 -13.95 12.54 -12.10
C LEU A 208 -14.62 12.46 -10.71
N HIS A 209 -14.46 13.50 -9.88
CA HIS A 209 -15.08 13.54 -8.56
C HIS A 209 -16.61 13.61 -8.64
N GLU A 210 -17.17 14.36 -9.60
CA GLU A 210 -18.61 14.40 -9.84
C GLU A 210 -19.15 13.04 -10.24
N GLU A 211 -18.49 12.35 -11.18
CA GLU A 211 -18.89 11.00 -11.58
C GLU A 211 -18.79 10.00 -10.43
N LEU A 212 -17.70 10.02 -9.66
CA LEU A 212 -17.57 9.17 -8.48
C LEU A 212 -18.64 9.47 -7.42
N ASN A 213 -19.04 10.74 -7.27
CA ASN A 213 -20.16 11.12 -6.39
C ASN A 213 -21.50 10.59 -6.91
N LYS A 214 -21.76 10.64 -8.22
CA LYS A 214 -22.96 10.04 -8.85
C LYS A 214 -22.99 8.54 -8.64
N ILE A 215 -21.90 7.84 -8.96
CA ILE A 215 -21.75 6.40 -8.71
C ILE A 215 -22.02 6.07 -7.24
N PHE A 216 -21.39 6.81 -6.32
CA PHE A 216 -21.62 6.60 -4.89
C PHE A 216 -23.08 6.79 -4.50
N ALA A 217 -23.73 7.85 -4.97
CA ALA A 217 -25.15 8.09 -4.71
C ALA A 217 -26.01 6.94 -5.25
N GLU A 218 -25.84 6.55 -6.52
CA GLU A 218 -26.59 5.45 -7.14
C GLU A 218 -26.39 4.10 -6.44
N THR A 219 -25.15 3.78 -6.04
CA THR A 219 -24.83 2.54 -5.32
C THR A 219 -25.60 2.44 -4.00
N TYR A 220 -25.94 3.56 -3.35
CA TYR A 220 -26.55 3.58 -2.03
C TYR A 220 -27.96 4.18 -1.95
N ALA A 221 -28.45 4.85 -3.00
CA ALA A 221 -29.81 5.39 -3.11
C ALA A 221 -30.84 4.30 -3.48
N ASN A 222 -30.45 3.27 -4.24
CA ASN A 222 -31.34 2.19 -4.68
C ASN A 222 -31.72 1.17 -3.57
N LYS A 223 -31.77 1.59 -2.30
CA LYS A 223 -32.12 0.73 -1.15
C LYS A 223 -33.15 1.33 -0.19
N GLU A 224 -33.87 2.36 -0.63
CA GLU A 224 -35.08 2.86 0.06
C GLU A 224 -36.39 2.41 -0.66
N LYS A 225 -36.32 1.38 -1.50
CA LYS A 225 -37.50 0.67 -2.02
C LYS A 225 -37.49 -0.77 -1.54
#